data_AF-A0A172U4W6-F1
#
_entry.id   AF-A0A172U4W6-F1
#
_cell.length_a   1.000
_cell.length_b   1.000
_cell.length_c   1.000
_cell.angle_alpha   90.00
_cell.angle_beta   90.00
_cell.angle_gamma   90.00
#
_symmetry.space_group_name_H-M   'P 1'
#
loop_
_entity.id
_entity.type
_entity.pdbx_description
1 polymer ?
#
loop_
_entity_poly.entity_id
_entity_poly.type
_entity_poly.pdbx_seq_one_letter_code
_entity_poly.pdbx_strand_id
1 'polypeptide(L)'
;MNRLEPIARRFAGGRRIGAVRPLGNGLINDTFLVETDGGNFVLQAINERVFPHPERIAVNLNLLSLHIGRQQASAVRLRIPRLLPAADGWHIRDDASGRVWRALEWIAPSESRERLANPAQAGQVGAALGHFHSLCSAMAAETLHDTLPGFHIAPEYFRQYQTALAQTPILPASPDIQRCRDFIADFAAQIGELEQAKHRGELAERVIHGDPKLNNFLFEPDSDRIIGLVDLDTVKPGLVHYDIGDCLRSCCHIPETNGFDLPRCRTILEHYLAEAGGFFTAADYRYLYPAIRLIPFELGLRFFTDYLQGNRYFKVDDAGQNLRRALAQFELVRDIERQSGAIRELIAGLTPAAARA
;
A
#
# COMPACT_ATOMS: atom_id res chain seq x y z
N MET A 1 30.35 -4.38 -13.96
CA MET A 1 30.84 -3.67 -12.75
C MET A 1 30.83 -2.17 -13.02
N ASN A 2 29.97 -1.35 -12.44
CA ASN A 2 28.52 -1.47 -12.25
C ASN A 2 27.99 -0.03 -12.42
N ARG A 3 27.10 0.26 -13.39
CA ARG A 3 26.60 1.64 -13.66
C ARG A 3 26.03 2.33 -12.41
N LEU A 4 25.70 1.54 -11.38
CA LEU A 4 25.14 1.96 -10.11
C LEU A 4 26.17 2.47 -9.09
N GLU A 5 27.44 2.07 -9.20
CA GLU A 5 28.44 2.44 -8.19
C GLU A 5 28.70 3.96 -8.16
N PRO A 6 28.85 4.67 -9.29
CA PRO A 6 28.96 6.13 -9.28
C PRO A 6 27.77 6.82 -8.60
N ILE A 7 26.56 6.33 -8.83
CA ILE A 7 25.31 6.84 -8.23
C ILE A 7 25.33 6.58 -6.72
N ALA A 8 25.64 5.35 -6.31
CA ALA A 8 25.71 4.96 -4.90
C ALA A 8 26.76 5.79 -4.13
N ARG A 9 27.90 6.13 -4.74
CA ARG A 9 28.95 6.97 -4.11
C ARG A 9 28.43 8.34 -3.70
N ARG A 10 27.43 8.88 -4.41
CA ARG A 10 26.84 10.18 -4.09
C ARG A 10 26.08 10.21 -2.76
N PHE A 11 25.61 9.04 -2.30
CA PHE A 11 24.89 8.86 -1.02
C PHE A 11 25.76 8.18 0.05
N ALA A 12 26.92 7.63 -0.33
CA ALA A 12 27.81 6.94 0.59
C ALA A 12 28.48 7.88 1.61
N GLY A 13 28.51 9.20 1.38
CA GLY A 13 29.07 10.16 2.35
C GLY A 13 30.54 9.88 2.69
N GLY A 14 31.33 9.42 1.71
CA GLY A 14 32.73 9.06 1.89
C GLY A 14 33.00 7.60 2.33
N ARG A 15 31.96 6.83 2.68
CA ARG A 15 32.08 5.40 3.01
C ARG A 15 32.51 4.57 1.80
N ARG A 16 33.30 3.52 2.04
CA ARG A 16 33.74 2.61 0.97
C ARG A 16 32.60 1.67 0.61
N ILE A 17 32.25 1.61 -0.67
CA ILE A 17 31.24 0.69 -1.18
C ILE A 17 31.88 -0.69 -1.39
N GLY A 18 31.29 -1.70 -0.76
CA GLY A 18 31.67 -3.11 -0.96
C GLY A 18 30.93 -3.74 -2.14
N ALA A 19 29.60 -3.65 -2.14
CA ALA A 19 28.77 -4.20 -3.22
C ALA A 19 27.47 -3.41 -3.39
N VAL A 20 26.90 -3.51 -4.60
CA VAL A 20 25.55 -3.04 -4.92
C VAL A 20 24.80 -4.22 -5.53
N ARG A 21 23.74 -4.67 -4.85
CA ARG A 21 22.97 -5.88 -5.23
C ARG A 21 21.50 -5.55 -5.38
N PRO A 22 20.77 -6.17 -6.32
CA PRO A 22 19.31 -6.07 -6.35
C PRO A 22 18.71 -6.47 -5.00
N LEU A 23 17.67 -5.77 -4.56
CA LEU A 23 16.99 -6.01 -3.30
C LEU A 23 15.47 -6.11 -3.53
N GLY A 24 14.90 -7.24 -3.14
CA GLY A 24 13.46 -7.50 -3.17
C GLY A 24 12.87 -7.76 -4.57
N ASN A 25 11.55 -7.92 -4.61
CA ASN A 25 10.74 -8.22 -5.81
C ASN A 25 9.77 -7.08 -6.17
N GLY A 26 10.14 -5.83 -5.85
CA GLY A 26 9.28 -4.65 -6.02
C GLY A 26 8.79 -4.46 -7.47
N LEU A 27 7.52 -4.11 -7.63
CA LEU A 27 6.90 -3.99 -8.96
C LEU A 27 7.14 -2.61 -9.61
N ILE A 28 7.37 -1.56 -8.81
CA ILE A 28 7.38 -0.16 -9.27
C ILE A 28 8.80 0.37 -9.46
N ASN A 29 9.57 0.51 -8.37
CA ASN A 29 10.92 1.08 -8.37
C ASN A 29 12.00 -0.01 -8.50
N ASP A 30 13.13 0.31 -9.13
CA ASP A 30 14.30 -0.56 -9.08
C ASP A 30 15.05 -0.33 -7.76
N THR A 31 15.19 -1.38 -6.95
CA THR A 31 15.68 -1.29 -5.57
C THR A 31 16.97 -2.10 -5.41
N PHE A 32 17.96 -1.51 -4.75
CA PHE A 32 19.27 -2.10 -4.54
C PHE A 32 19.72 -1.93 -3.09
N LEU A 33 20.35 -2.96 -2.53
CA LEU A 33 21.11 -2.87 -1.29
C LEU A 33 22.53 -2.42 -1.62
N VAL A 34 22.98 -1.35 -0.98
CA VAL A 34 24.37 -0.89 -1.03
C VAL A 34 25.06 -1.26 0.27
N GLU A 35 26.04 -2.16 0.17
CA GLU A 35 26.89 -2.59 1.27
C GLU A 35 28.05 -1.59 1.44
N THR A 36 28.23 -1.04 2.64
CA THR A 36 29.34 -0.13 2.94
C THR A 36 30.05 -0.49 4.25
N ASP A 37 31.24 0.08 4.46
CA ASP A 37 32.00 -0.06 5.72
C ASP A 37 31.43 0.75 6.90
N GLY A 38 30.40 1.57 6.69
CA GLY A 38 29.76 2.41 7.70
C GLY A 38 28.24 2.32 7.69
N GLY A 39 27.71 1.10 7.50
CA GLY A 39 26.28 0.81 7.48
C GLY A 39 25.67 0.80 6.07
N ASN A 40 24.85 -0.20 5.81
CA ASN A 40 24.22 -0.38 4.51
C ASN A 40 23.10 0.65 4.29
N PHE A 41 22.72 0.85 3.04
CA PHE A 41 21.54 1.66 2.69
C PHE A 41 20.81 1.09 1.47
N VAL A 42 19.57 1.49 1.31
CA VAL A 42 18.76 1.15 0.14
C VAL A 42 18.92 2.25 -0.89
N LEU A 43 19.36 1.92 -2.09
CA LEU A 43 19.39 2.82 -3.25
C LEU A 43 18.22 2.47 -4.17
N GLN A 44 17.43 3.47 -4.54
CA GLN A 44 16.28 3.28 -5.42
C GLN A 44 16.30 4.23 -6.60
N ALA A 45 15.99 3.71 -7.78
CA ALA A 45 15.62 4.52 -8.92
C ALA A 45 14.10 4.63 -9.00
N ILE A 46 13.60 5.85 -8.86
CA ILE A 46 12.17 6.13 -8.81
C ILE A 46 11.59 5.95 -10.22
N ASN A 47 10.42 5.31 -10.29
CA ASN A 47 9.68 5.15 -11.53
C ASN A 47 8.92 6.44 -11.85
N GLU A 48 9.53 7.33 -12.63
CA GLU A 48 8.94 8.63 -13.01
C GLU A 48 7.66 8.52 -13.87
N ARG A 49 7.34 7.33 -14.41
CA ARG A 49 6.05 7.11 -15.09
C ARG A 49 4.89 6.94 -14.11
N VAL A 50 5.17 6.34 -12.96
CA VAL A 50 4.19 6.17 -11.87
C VAL A 50 4.19 7.41 -10.98
N PHE A 51 5.38 7.92 -10.65
CA PHE A 51 5.57 9.10 -9.82
C PHE A 51 6.19 10.24 -10.65
N PRO A 52 5.39 11.01 -11.40
CA PRO A 52 5.90 12.08 -12.29
C PRO A 52 6.59 13.23 -11.56
N HIS A 53 6.36 13.33 -10.25
CA HIS A 53 6.89 14.36 -9.36
C HIS A 53 7.64 13.71 -8.17
N PRO A 54 8.77 13.03 -8.40
CA PRO A 54 9.51 12.30 -7.37
C PRO A 54 9.98 13.19 -6.21
N GLU A 55 10.17 14.49 -6.44
CA GLU A 55 10.48 15.48 -5.43
C GLU A 55 9.40 15.59 -4.34
N ARG A 56 8.12 15.36 -4.69
CA ARG A 56 7.02 15.39 -3.73
C ARG A 56 7.11 14.24 -2.72
N ILE A 57 7.60 13.08 -3.16
CA ILE A 57 7.85 11.96 -2.27
C ILE A 57 8.91 12.36 -1.24
N ALA A 58 10.00 13.01 -1.68
CA ALA A 58 11.05 13.45 -0.77
C ALA A 58 10.53 14.46 0.28
N VAL A 59 9.68 15.40 -0.14
CA VAL A 59 9.02 16.37 0.76
C VAL A 59 8.14 15.64 1.78
N ASN A 60 7.27 14.72 1.33
CA ASN A 60 6.37 13.99 2.22
C ASN A 60 7.14 13.16 3.26
N LEU A 61 8.17 12.42 2.84
CA LEU A 61 8.99 11.62 3.75
C LEU A 61 9.76 12.48 4.76
N ASN A 62 10.24 13.66 4.35
CA ASN A 62 10.89 14.59 5.27
C ASN A 62 9.89 15.14 6.31
N LEU A 63 8.68 15.54 5.88
CA LEU A 63 7.63 16.01 6.79
C LEU A 63 7.21 14.91 7.79
N LEU A 64 7.00 13.69 7.29
CA LEU A 64 6.70 12.51 8.11
C LEU A 64 7.82 12.23 9.13
N SER A 65 9.08 12.26 8.69
CA SER A 65 10.24 12.03 9.55
C SER A 65 10.37 13.09 10.65
N LEU A 66 10.15 14.37 10.30
CA LEU A 66 10.14 15.47 11.27
C LEU A 66 9.00 15.34 12.28
N HIS A 67 7.81 14.94 11.83
CA HIS A 67 6.65 14.72 12.70
C HIS A 67 6.90 13.58 13.69
N ILE A 68 7.35 12.42 13.21
CA ILE A 68 7.67 11.26 14.04
C ILE A 68 8.85 11.57 14.99
N GLY A 69 9.86 12.31 14.53
CA GLY A 69 11.02 12.69 15.34
C GLY A 69 10.71 13.64 16.50
N ARG A 70 9.55 14.31 16.49
CA ARG A 70 9.07 15.15 17.61
C ARG A 70 8.32 14.34 18.67
N GLN A 71 7.95 13.10 18.38
CA GLN A 71 7.29 12.22 19.33
C GLN A 71 8.27 11.71 20.39
N GLN A 72 7.76 11.31 21.55
CA GLN A 72 8.61 10.65 22.56
C GLN A 72 9.16 9.34 21.99
N ALA A 73 10.46 9.11 22.13
CA ALA A 73 11.12 7.94 21.55
C ALA A 73 10.51 6.61 22.02
N SER A 74 10.05 6.54 23.27
CA SER A 74 9.36 5.37 23.83
C SER A 74 7.98 5.11 23.23
N ALA A 75 7.34 6.13 22.63
CA ALA A 75 6.04 6.02 22.01
C ALA A 75 6.12 5.46 20.58
N VAL A 76 7.27 5.61 19.90
CA VAL A 76 7.47 5.17 18.51
C VAL A 76 7.97 3.73 18.51
N ARG A 77 7.09 2.78 18.19
CA ARG A 77 7.41 1.33 18.17
C ARG A 77 7.82 0.81 16.78
N LEU A 78 7.77 1.67 15.75
CA LEU A 78 8.13 1.34 14.37
C LEU A 78 9.32 2.17 13.90
N ARG A 79 10.23 1.52 13.17
CA ARG A 79 11.28 2.19 12.40
C ARG A 79 10.73 2.56 11.04
N ILE A 80 10.73 3.86 10.76
CA ILE A 80 10.37 4.44 9.45
C ILE A 80 11.68 4.87 8.80
N PRO A 81 12.05 4.32 7.62
CA PRO A 81 13.35 4.57 7.01
C PRO A 81 13.51 6.05 6.65
N ARG A 82 14.60 6.67 7.10
CA ARG A 82 14.90 8.07 6.77
C ARG A 82 15.44 8.18 5.34
N LEU A 83 15.17 9.31 4.68
CA LEU A 83 15.92 9.70 3.50
C LEU A 83 17.36 9.99 3.89
N LEU A 84 18.30 9.49 3.10
CA LEU A 84 19.71 9.80 3.23
C LEU A 84 20.07 10.88 2.22
N PRO A 85 20.70 11.99 2.65
CA PRO A 85 21.07 13.05 1.74
C PRO A 85 22.21 12.59 0.81
N ALA A 86 22.12 12.99 -0.45
CA ALA A 86 23.27 13.13 -1.34
C ALA A 86 24.03 14.42 -1.00
N ALA A 87 25.21 14.59 -1.61
CA ALA A 87 26.01 15.81 -1.49
C ALA A 87 25.27 17.11 -1.88
N ASP A 88 24.23 17.03 -2.71
CA ASP A 88 23.48 18.14 -3.31
C ASP A 88 21.97 18.13 -3.03
N GLY A 89 21.46 17.24 -2.16
CA GLY A 89 20.03 17.19 -1.84
C GLY A 89 19.53 15.81 -1.39
N TRP A 90 18.21 15.60 -1.41
CA TRP A 90 17.57 14.33 -0.99
C TRP A 90 17.40 13.31 -2.12
N HIS A 91 17.64 13.74 -3.35
CA HIS A 91 17.59 12.93 -4.56
C HIS A 91 18.59 13.47 -5.57
N ILE A 92 18.97 12.64 -6.53
CA ILE A 92 19.85 13.03 -7.65
C ILE A 92 19.23 12.60 -8.96
N ARG A 93 19.46 13.36 -10.02
CA ARG A 93 19.20 12.91 -11.40
C ARG A 93 20.49 12.37 -11.97
N ASP A 94 20.47 11.14 -12.46
CA ASP A 94 21.62 10.55 -13.15
C ASP A 94 21.73 11.14 -14.56
N ASP A 95 22.84 11.83 -14.86
CA ASP A 95 23.05 12.49 -16.15
C ASP A 95 23.02 11.52 -17.33
N ALA A 96 23.43 10.26 -17.12
CA ALA A 96 23.52 9.27 -18.18
C ALA A 96 22.16 8.66 -18.55
N SER A 97 21.33 8.31 -17.55
CA SER A 97 20.03 7.67 -17.77
C SER A 97 18.84 8.63 -17.68
N GLY A 98 19.05 9.84 -17.16
CA GLY A 98 18.00 10.80 -16.84
C GLY A 98 17.14 10.40 -15.63
N ARG A 99 17.36 9.24 -15.01
CA ARG A 99 16.50 8.73 -13.92
C ARG A 99 16.75 9.45 -12.60
N VAL A 100 15.71 9.59 -11.79
CA VAL A 100 15.82 10.09 -10.42
C VAL A 100 16.13 8.97 -9.43
N TRP A 101 17.13 9.20 -8.58
CA TRP A 101 17.59 8.27 -7.56
C TRP A 101 17.49 8.88 -6.18
N ARG A 102 17.22 8.03 -5.18
CA ARG A 102 17.27 8.38 -3.76
C ARG A 102 17.96 7.28 -2.96
N ALA A 103 18.39 7.62 -1.76
CA ALA A 103 18.83 6.65 -0.77
C ALA A 103 17.95 6.69 0.48
N LEU A 104 17.67 5.52 1.04
CA LEU A 104 16.93 5.33 2.28
C LEU A 104 17.78 4.56 3.28
N GLU A 105 17.57 4.85 4.56
CA GLU A 105 18.13 4.08 5.67
C GLU A 105 17.80 2.59 5.53
N TRP A 106 18.81 1.74 5.72
CA TRP A 106 18.59 0.29 5.82
C TRP A 106 18.18 -0.09 7.24
N ILE A 107 16.95 -0.58 7.38
CA ILE A 107 16.45 -1.09 8.66
C ILE A 107 16.98 -2.51 8.86
N ALA A 108 17.99 -2.67 9.71
CA ALA A 108 18.57 -3.96 10.07
C ALA A 108 18.60 -4.17 11.60
N PRO A 109 18.59 -5.43 12.08
CA PRO A 109 18.21 -6.61 11.31
C PRO A 109 16.70 -6.58 10.99
N SER A 110 16.31 -7.04 9.80
CA SER A 110 14.89 -7.17 9.41
C SER A 110 14.69 -8.15 8.25
N GLU A 111 13.47 -8.65 8.10
CA GLU A 111 13.02 -9.44 6.95
C GLU A 111 11.58 -9.06 6.54
N SER A 112 11.31 -9.08 5.23
CA SER A 112 9.94 -9.04 4.71
C SER A 112 9.40 -10.46 4.58
N ARG A 113 8.10 -10.65 4.77
CA ARG A 113 7.42 -11.94 4.60
C ARG A 113 6.35 -11.83 3.53
N GLU A 114 6.17 -12.91 2.77
CA GLU A 114 5.13 -13.01 1.74
C GLU A 114 3.85 -13.68 2.27
N ARG A 115 3.94 -14.35 3.43
CA ARG A 115 2.82 -15.04 4.08
C ARG A 115 2.92 -14.93 5.60
N LEU A 116 1.77 -14.84 6.24
CA LEU A 116 1.65 -14.95 7.69
C LEU A 116 1.61 -16.43 8.08
N ALA A 117 2.43 -16.82 9.06
CA ALA A 117 2.54 -18.20 9.53
C ALA A 117 1.63 -18.52 10.72
N ASN A 118 1.24 -17.51 11.51
CA ASN A 118 0.48 -17.71 12.73
C ASN A 118 -0.36 -16.46 13.11
N PRO A 119 -1.31 -16.58 14.06
CA PRO A 119 -2.13 -15.45 14.50
C PRO A 119 -1.36 -14.31 15.19
N ALA A 120 -0.23 -14.58 15.84
CA ALA A 120 0.56 -13.54 16.49
C ALA A 120 1.12 -12.54 15.47
N GLN A 121 1.58 -13.02 14.31
CA GLN A 121 2.00 -12.16 13.21
C GLN A 121 0.84 -11.31 12.66
N ALA A 122 -0.37 -11.87 12.57
CA ALA A 122 -1.55 -11.11 12.17
C ALA A 122 -1.88 -9.98 13.16
N GLY A 123 -1.77 -10.25 14.47
CA GLY A 123 -1.90 -9.22 15.50
C GLY A 123 -0.85 -8.12 15.39
N GLN A 124 0.40 -8.49 15.09
CA GLN A 124 1.49 -7.54 14.86
C GLN A 124 1.22 -6.65 13.64
N VAL A 125 0.70 -7.19 12.54
CA VAL A 125 0.32 -6.39 11.35
C VAL A 125 -0.73 -5.34 11.71
N GLY A 126 -1.82 -5.76 12.38
CA GLY A 126 -2.87 -4.85 12.82
C GLY A 126 -2.32 -3.74 13.73
N ALA A 127 -1.54 -4.13 14.74
CA ALA A 127 -0.93 -3.19 15.68
C ALA A 127 0.04 -2.21 14.97
N ALA A 128 0.86 -2.69 14.04
CA ALA A 128 1.81 -1.85 13.31
C ALA A 128 1.09 -0.80 12.45
N LEU A 129 0.10 -1.21 11.64
CA LEU A 129 -0.64 -0.26 10.79
C LEU A 129 -1.45 0.73 11.64
N GLY A 130 -2.12 0.24 12.68
CA GLY A 130 -2.89 1.10 13.59
C GLY A 130 -1.98 2.10 14.32
N HIS A 131 -0.80 1.65 14.74
CA HIS A 131 0.19 2.51 15.37
C HIS A 131 0.73 3.57 14.39
N PHE A 132 1.00 3.20 13.13
CA PHE A 132 1.39 4.17 12.09
C PHE A 132 0.34 5.27 11.91
N HIS A 133 -0.95 4.91 11.77
CA HIS A 133 -2.02 5.91 11.68
C HIS A 133 -2.17 6.73 12.95
N SER A 134 -2.02 6.12 14.12
CA SER A 134 -2.05 6.82 15.42
C SER A 134 -0.93 7.86 15.52
N LEU A 135 0.30 7.49 15.14
CA LEU A 135 1.45 8.41 15.08
C LEU A 135 1.18 9.60 14.16
N CYS A 136 0.49 9.37 13.03
CA CYS A 136 0.20 10.40 12.05
C CYS A 136 -1.11 11.17 12.33
N SER A 137 -1.92 10.76 13.32
CA SER A 137 -3.27 11.30 13.54
C SER A 137 -3.30 12.79 13.87
N ALA A 138 -2.24 13.32 14.49
CA ALA A 138 -2.08 14.73 14.82
C ALA A 138 -1.45 15.56 13.68
N MET A 139 -1.08 14.92 12.57
CA MET A 139 -0.48 15.58 11.41
C MET A 139 -1.60 16.10 10.49
N ALA A 140 -1.51 17.37 10.09
CA ALA A 140 -2.41 17.96 9.10
C ALA A 140 -2.15 17.30 7.74
N ALA A 141 -3.05 16.43 7.28
CA ALA A 141 -2.84 15.60 6.10
C ALA A 141 -2.58 16.45 4.86
N GLU A 142 -3.31 17.57 4.71
CA GLU A 142 -3.20 18.54 3.61
C GLU A 142 -1.81 19.17 3.45
N THR A 143 -0.92 19.03 4.42
CA THR A 143 0.49 19.46 4.29
C THR A 143 1.31 18.51 3.42
N LEU A 144 0.84 17.28 3.20
CA LEU A 144 1.45 16.32 2.30
C LEU A 144 0.91 16.48 0.88
N HIS A 145 1.79 16.25 -0.08
CA HIS A 145 1.40 16.17 -1.46
C HIS A 145 0.69 14.84 -1.76
N ASP A 146 -0.30 14.86 -2.64
CA ASP A 146 -0.73 13.64 -3.32
C ASP A 146 0.36 13.24 -4.33
N THR A 147 1.16 12.24 -3.96
CA THR A 147 2.27 11.71 -4.77
C THR A 147 1.80 10.81 -5.90
N LEU A 148 0.57 10.28 -5.81
CA LEU A 148 -0.04 9.43 -6.81
C LEU A 148 -1.53 9.79 -6.97
N PRO A 149 -1.84 10.93 -7.61
CA PRO A 149 -3.21 11.39 -7.76
C PRO A 149 -4.11 10.35 -8.42
N GLY A 150 -5.30 10.15 -7.86
CA GLY A 150 -6.25 9.14 -8.29
C GLY A 150 -6.03 7.74 -7.70
N PHE A 151 -4.93 7.51 -6.99
CA PHE A 151 -4.71 6.25 -6.28
C PHE A 151 -5.70 6.07 -5.13
N HIS A 152 -6.35 4.90 -5.13
CA HIS A 152 -7.52 4.54 -4.30
C HIS A 152 -8.81 5.31 -4.58
N ILE A 153 -8.88 6.02 -5.71
CA ILE A 153 -10.10 6.69 -6.17
C ILE A 153 -10.84 5.77 -7.14
N ALA A 154 -11.52 4.75 -6.61
CA ALA A 154 -12.21 3.74 -7.42
C ALA A 154 -13.15 4.30 -8.52
N PRO A 155 -13.89 5.42 -8.32
CA PRO A 155 -14.66 6.03 -9.40
C PRO A 155 -13.84 6.50 -10.61
N GLU A 156 -12.58 6.90 -10.41
CA GLU A 156 -11.66 7.24 -11.50
C GLU A 156 -11.23 6.01 -12.27
N TYR A 157 -10.83 4.95 -11.57
CA TYR A 157 -10.50 3.67 -12.21
C TYR A 157 -11.68 3.09 -12.99
N PHE A 158 -12.91 3.29 -12.51
CA PHE A 158 -14.11 2.89 -13.25
C PHE A 158 -14.31 3.69 -14.55
N ARG A 159 -14.08 5.01 -14.54
CA ARG A 159 -14.08 5.80 -15.78
C ARG A 159 -12.98 5.39 -16.76
N GLN A 160 -11.80 5.06 -16.24
CA GLN A 160 -10.69 4.54 -17.06
C GLN A 160 -11.04 3.20 -17.69
N TYR A 161 -11.65 2.29 -16.93
CA TYR A 161 -12.19 1.03 -17.43
C TYR A 161 -13.21 1.23 -18.55
N GLN A 162 -14.20 2.10 -18.34
CA GLN A 162 -15.22 2.42 -19.35
C GLN A 162 -14.59 2.96 -20.63
N THR A 163 -13.59 3.82 -20.50
CA THR A 163 -12.83 4.38 -21.63
C THR A 163 -12.04 3.30 -22.37
N ALA A 164 -11.32 2.44 -21.64
CA ALA A 164 -10.57 1.33 -22.23
C ALA A 164 -11.50 0.36 -22.97
N LEU A 165 -12.65 0.03 -22.39
CA LEU A 165 -13.64 -0.83 -23.02
C LEU A 165 -14.18 -0.23 -24.33
N ALA A 166 -14.48 1.07 -24.36
CA ALA A 166 -14.93 1.76 -25.56
C ALA A 166 -13.86 1.80 -26.67
N GLN A 167 -12.58 1.79 -26.30
CA GLN A 167 -11.44 1.80 -27.23
C GLN A 167 -11.01 0.40 -27.69
N THR A 168 -11.59 -0.66 -27.12
CA THR A 168 -11.32 -2.06 -27.50
C THR A 168 -12.57 -2.68 -28.15
N PRO A 169 -12.92 -2.28 -29.40
CA PRO A 169 -14.19 -2.65 -30.03
C PRO A 169 -14.32 -4.14 -30.37
N ILE A 170 -13.19 -4.85 -30.49
CA ILE A 170 -13.16 -6.29 -30.74
C ILE A 170 -12.45 -6.96 -29.57
N LEU A 171 -13.24 -7.45 -28.61
CA LEU A 171 -12.76 -8.37 -27.59
C LEU A 171 -12.92 -9.81 -28.06
N PRO A 172 -11.97 -10.71 -27.77
CA PRO A 172 -12.16 -12.12 -28.04
C PRO A 172 -13.38 -12.62 -27.24
N ALA A 173 -14.18 -13.47 -27.87
CA ALA A 173 -15.24 -14.17 -27.16
C ALA A 173 -14.61 -15.09 -26.10
N SER A 174 -14.61 -14.62 -24.85
CA SER A 174 -13.99 -15.29 -23.72
C SER A 174 -14.94 -15.28 -22.53
N PRO A 175 -15.28 -16.44 -21.95
CA PRO A 175 -16.07 -16.52 -20.73
C PRO A 175 -15.47 -15.70 -19.57
N ASP A 176 -14.15 -15.63 -19.50
CA ASP A 176 -13.42 -14.92 -18.45
C ASP A 176 -13.55 -13.40 -18.59
N ILE A 177 -13.51 -12.87 -19.82
CA ILE A 177 -13.79 -11.45 -20.09
C ILE A 177 -15.24 -11.13 -19.70
N GLN A 178 -16.19 -12.01 -20.04
CA GLN A 178 -17.60 -11.79 -19.69
C GLN A 178 -17.80 -11.80 -18.17
N ARG A 179 -17.20 -12.75 -17.45
CA ARG A 179 -17.23 -12.80 -15.97
C ARG A 179 -16.72 -11.51 -15.34
N CYS A 180 -15.60 -10.95 -15.82
CA CYS A 180 -15.11 -9.66 -15.34
C CYS A 180 -16.12 -8.54 -15.57
N ARG A 181 -16.72 -8.46 -16.76
CA ARG A 181 -17.71 -7.43 -17.10
C ARG A 181 -18.97 -7.53 -16.25
N ASP A 182 -19.49 -8.74 -16.07
CA ASP A 182 -20.69 -8.99 -15.24
C ASP A 182 -20.41 -8.60 -13.79
N PHE A 183 -19.25 -9.00 -13.25
CA PHE A 183 -18.86 -8.61 -11.90
C PHE A 183 -18.80 -7.09 -11.71
N ILE A 184 -18.16 -6.39 -12.65
CA ILE A 184 -18.03 -4.93 -12.59
C ILE A 184 -19.40 -4.25 -12.68
N ALA A 185 -20.31 -4.76 -13.51
CA ALA A 185 -21.67 -4.24 -13.59
C ALA A 185 -22.44 -4.45 -12.27
N ASP A 186 -22.34 -5.63 -11.67
CA ASP A 186 -23.00 -5.97 -10.40
C ASP A 186 -22.48 -5.10 -9.23
N PHE A 187 -21.18 -4.76 -9.23
CA PHE A 187 -20.53 -3.95 -8.20
C PHE A 187 -20.62 -2.43 -8.45
N ALA A 188 -21.18 -1.99 -9.58
CA ALA A 188 -21.10 -0.59 -10.02
C ALA A 188 -21.70 0.42 -9.01
N ALA A 189 -22.76 0.04 -8.31
CA ALA A 189 -23.45 0.92 -7.35
C ALA A 189 -22.58 1.22 -6.11
N GLN A 190 -21.59 0.38 -5.81
CA GLN A 190 -20.81 0.43 -4.59
C GLN A 190 -19.43 1.08 -4.79
N ILE A 191 -19.01 1.28 -6.04
CA ILE A 191 -17.70 1.88 -6.40
C ILE A 191 -17.48 3.25 -5.75
N GLY A 192 -18.52 4.08 -5.68
CA GLY A 192 -18.44 5.46 -5.17
C GLY A 192 -18.66 5.59 -3.66
N GLU A 193 -18.92 4.50 -2.93
CA GLU A 193 -19.46 4.57 -1.57
C GLU A 193 -18.57 5.37 -0.60
N LEU A 194 -17.25 5.13 -0.60
CA LEU A 194 -16.29 5.83 0.27
C LEU A 194 -16.07 7.29 -0.13
N GLU A 195 -15.85 7.56 -1.42
CA GLU A 195 -15.61 8.93 -1.90
C GLU A 195 -16.87 9.80 -1.74
N GLN A 196 -18.07 9.24 -1.91
CA GLN A 196 -19.31 9.95 -1.61
C GLN A 196 -19.44 10.25 -0.12
N ALA A 197 -19.06 9.33 0.77
CA ALA A 197 -19.07 9.58 2.22
C ALA A 197 -18.07 10.66 2.61
N LYS A 198 -16.88 10.68 1.98
CA LYS A 198 -15.89 11.76 2.09
C LYS A 198 -16.48 13.10 1.65
N HIS A 199 -17.11 13.15 0.48
CA HIS A 199 -17.76 14.38 -0.02
C HIS A 199 -18.91 14.88 0.86
N ARG A 200 -19.63 13.98 1.55
CA ARG A 200 -20.67 14.35 2.53
C ARG A 200 -20.10 14.76 3.89
N GLY A 201 -18.78 14.70 4.07
CA GLY A 201 -18.11 15.02 5.34
C GLY A 201 -18.28 13.95 6.42
N GLU A 202 -18.74 12.75 6.06
CA GLU A 202 -18.85 11.63 7.00
C GLU A 202 -17.49 10.96 7.27
N LEU A 203 -16.61 10.98 6.27
CA LEU A 203 -15.25 10.48 6.37
C LEU A 203 -14.26 11.63 6.17
N ALA A 204 -13.21 11.66 6.99
CA ALA A 204 -12.17 12.68 6.93
C ALA A 204 -10.89 12.11 6.33
N GLU A 205 -10.19 12.92 5.53
CA GLU A 205 -8.85 12.57 5.07
C GLU A 205 -7.85 12.64 6.22
N ARG A 206 -6.93 11.67 6.22
CA ARG A 206 -5.83 11.53 7.16
C ARG A 206 -4.57 11.18 6.38
N VAL A 207 -3.43 11.20 7.06
CA VAL A 207 -2.21 10.62 6.49
C VAL A 207 -2.39 9.10 6.43
N ILE A 208 -2.27 8.54 5.23
CA ILE A 208 -2.28 7.11 4.98
C ILE A 208 -0.90 6.65 4.50
N HIS A 209 -0.62 5.35 4.61
CA HIS A 209 0.50 4.68 3.99
C HIS A 209 0.31 4.55 2.48
N GLY A 210 -0.89 4.22 2.03
CA GLY A 210 -1.27 4.03 0.64
C GLY A 210 -1.19 2.57 0.18
N ASP A 211 -0.13 1.83 0.48
CA ASP A 211 0.02 0.43 0.03
C ASP A 211 0.52 -0.52 1.14
N PRO A 212 -0.21 -0.69 2.26
CA PRO A 212 0.23 -1.51 3.41
C PRO A 212 0.03 -3.02 3.16
N LYS A 213 0.58 -3.54 2.07
CA LYS A 213 0.68 -4.98 1.79
C LYS A 213 1.72 -5.66 2.70
N LEU A 214 1.57 -6.97 2.92
CA LEU A 214 2.35 -7.70 3.93
C LEU A 214 3.87 -7.55 3.79
N ASN A 215 4.38 -7.56 2.56
CA ASN A 215 5.83 -7.47 2.32
C ASN A 215 6.42 -6.07 2.55
N ASN A 216 5.58 -5.06 2.82
CA ASN A 216 5.98 -3.73 3.26
C ASN A 216 6.15 -3.64 4.79
N PHE A 217 5.73 -4.66 5.55
CA PHE A 217 6.05 -4.78 6.97
C PHE A 217 7.38 -5.50 7.16
N LEU A 218 8.24 -4.92 8.00
CA LEU A 218 9.53 -5.49 8.35
C LEU A 218 9.43 -6.23 9.69
N PHE A 219 9.70 -7.53 9.67
CA PHE A 219 9.78 -8.38 10.84
C PHE A 219 11.20 -8.40 11.39
N GLU A 220 11.32 -8.49 12.72
CA GLU A 220 12.57 -8.86 13.36
C GLU A 220 12.87 -10.33 13.05
N PRO A 221 14.10 -10.69 12.63
CA PRO A 221 14.43 -12.08 12.33
C PRO A 221 14.20 -12.98 13.54
N ASP A 222 13.80 -14.22 13.27
CA ASP A 222 13.48 -15.25 14.28
C ASP A 222 12.40 -14.83 15.30
N SER A 223 11.58 -13.83 14.95
CA SER A 223 10.55 -13.25 15.81
C SER A 223 9.26 -12.98 15.02
N ASP A 224 8.14 -12.87 15.72
CA ASP A 224 6.86 -12.42 15.12
C ASP A 224 6.71 -10.90 15.16
N ARG A 225 7.63 -10.19 15.82
CA ARG A 225 7.57 -8.76 16.05
C ARG A 225 7.81 -7.97 14.76
N ILE A 226 6.92 -7.03 14.46
CA ILE A 226 7.12 -6.03 13.41
C ILE A 226 7.88 -4.84 13.99
N ILE A 227 8.92 -4.43 13.27
CA ILE A 227 9.88 -3.40 13.68
C ILE A 227 9.91 -2.21 12.73
N GLY A 228 9.25 -2.28 11.58
CA GLY A 228 9.26 -1.19 10.62
C GLY A 228 8.22 -1.34 9.51
N LEU A 229 8.00 -0.23 8.82
CA LEU A 229 7.11 -0.11 7.67
C LEU A 229 7.87 0.63 6.56
N VAL A 230 7.86 0.08 5.35
CA VAL A 230 8.61 0.58 4.19
C VAL A 230 7.69 0.80 2.98
N ASP A 231 8.24 1.27 1.86
CA ASP A 231 7.48 1.59 0.63
C ASP A 231 6.53 2.79 0.80
N LEU A 232 7.09 3.85 1.39
CA LEU A 232 6.36 5.05 1.82
C LEU A 232 6.09 6.06 0.67
N ASP A 233 6.19 5.63 -0.59
CA ASP A 233 6.02 6.52 -1.76
C ASP A 233 4.58 6.96 -1.95
N THR A 234 3.66 6.15 -1.44
CA THR A 234 2.22 6.38 -1.47
C THR A 234 1.71 7.04 -0.19
N VAL A 235 2.60 7.49 0.70
CA VAL A 235 2.21 8.27 1.89
C VAL A 235 1.66 9.63 1.45
N LYS A 236 0.37 9.84 1.69
CA LYS A 236 -0.39 10.99 1.20
C LYS A 236 -1.67 11.22 2.01
N PRO A 237 -2.43 12.29 1.74
CA PRO A 237 -3.80 12.42 2.24
C PRO A 237 -4.71 11.34 1.65
N GLY A 238 -5.53 10.70 2.48
CA GLY A 238 -6.53 9.74 2.04
C GLY A 238 -7.37 9.20 3.20
N LEU A 239 -8.25 8.25 2.91
CA LEU A 239 -9.06 7.58 3.94
C LEU A 239 -8.26 6.41 4.52
N VAL A 240 -8.11 6.31 5.84
CA VAL A 240 -7.46 5.16 6.51
C VAL A 240 -8.12 3.82 6.16
N HIS A 241 -9.36 3.88 5.69
CA HIS A 241 -10.12 2.78 5.10
C HIS A 241 -9.42 2.12 3.93
N TYR A 242 -8.75 2.89 3.08
CA TYR A 242 -8.00 2.37 1.94
C TYR A 242 -6.86 1.47 2.42
N ASP A 243 -6.11 1.95 3.42
CA ASP A 243 -5.01 1.20 4.01
C ASP A 243 -5.46 -0.07 4.73
N ILE A 244 -6.45 0.00 5.62
CA ILE A 244 -6.90 -1.20 6.32
C ILE A 244 -7.56 -2.20 5.34
N GLY A 245 -8.23 -1.70 4.29
CA GLY A 245 -8.75 -2.52 3.21
C GLY A 245 -7.65 -3.25 2.43
N ASP A 246 -6.57 -2.54 2.05
CA ASP A 246 -5.45 -3.14 1.31
C ASP A 246 -4.61 -4.10 2.18
N CYS A 247 -4.42 -3.74 3.44
CA CYS A 247 -3.78 -4.59 4.44
C CYS A 247 -4.55 -5.91 4.60
N LEU A 248 -5.88 -5.85 4.75
CA LEU A 248 -6.72 -7.05 4.88
C LEU A 248 -6.76 -7.85 3.56
N ARG A 249 -6.84 -7.18 2.40
CA ARG A 249 -6.73 -7.85 1.09
C ARG A 249 -5.44 -8.65 1.01
N SER A 250 -4.30 -8.06 1.37
CA SER A 250 -3.00 -8.71 1.29
C SER A 250 -2.80 -9.80 2.36
N CYS A 251 -3.22 -9.53 3.59
CA CYS A 251 -2.88 -10.37 4.73
C CYS A 251 -3.89 -11.50 4.96
N CYS A 252 -5.16 -11.31 4.61
CA CYS A 252 -6.22 -12.30 4.78
C CYS A 252 -6.50 -13.12 3.52
N HIS A 253 -5.77 -12.91 2.42
CA HIS A 253 -5.88 -13.78 1.25
C HIS A 253 -5.30 -15.17 1.55
N ILE A 254 -6.05 -16.21 1.21
CA ILE A 254 -5.62 -17.61 1.23
C ILE A 254 -5.30 -18.02 -0.21
N PRO A 255 -4.02 -18.04 -0.63
CA PRO A 255 -3.66 -18.26 -2.04
C PRO A 255 -4.14 -19.60 -2.60
N GLU A 256 -4.23 -20.63 -1.77
CA GLU A 256 -4.59 -21.99 -2.16
C GLU A 256 -6.05 -22.10 -2.64
N THR A 257 -6.95 -21.34 -2.01
CA THR A 257 -8.39 -21.37 -2.30
C THR A 257 -8.90 -20.08 -2.92
N ASN A 258 -8.03 -19.08 -3.05
CA ASN A 258 -8.37 -17.71 -3.40
C ASN A 258 -9.46 -17.11 -2.49
N GLY A 259 -9.50 -17.54 -1.23
CA GLY A 259 -10.51 -17.13 -0.23
C GLY A 259 -10.02 -16.04 0.73
N PHE A 260 -10.94 -15.57 1.57
CA PHE A 260 -10.70 -14.58 2.62
C PHE A 260 -10.73 -15.22 4.01
N ASP A 261 -9.62 -15.11 4.74
CA ASP A 261 -9.41 -15.63 6.09
C ASP A 261 -10.05 -14.69 7.14
N LEU A 262 -11.32 -14.97 7.48
CA LEU A 262 -12.06 -14.21 8.48
C LEU A 262 -11.46 -14.27 9.90
N PRO A 263 -11.00 -15.42 10.42
CA PRO A 263 -10.27 -15.46 11.70
C PRO A 263 -9.06 -14.52 11.72
N ARG A 264 -8.28 -14.47 10.64
CA ARG A 264 -7.15 -13.54 10.54
C ARG A 264 -7.58 -12.08 10.43
N CYS A 265 -8.67 -11.81 9.69
CA CYS A 265 -9.28 -10.48 9.61
C CYS A 265 -9.70 -9.97 11.00
N ARG A 266 -10.32 -10.83 11.81
CA ARG A 266 -10.65 -10.55 13.21
C ARG A 266 -9.41 -10.11 13.99
N THR A 267 -8.36 -10.92 13.99
CA THR A 267 -7.14 -10.63 14.74
C THR A 267 -6.50 -9.30 14.31
N ILE A 268 -6.44 -9.04 12.99
CA ILE A 268 -5.88 -7.78 12.45
C ILE A 268 -6.74 -6.59 12.89
N LEU A 269 -8.06 -6.66 12.71
CA LEU A 269 -8.97 -5.56 13.06
C LEU A 269 -8.97 -5.26 14.57
N GLU A 270 -8.92 -6.30 15.41
CA GLU A 270 -8.82 -6.15 16.88
C GLU A 270 -7.59 -5.34 17.27
N HIS A 271 -6.41 -5.69 16.74
CA HIS A 271 -5.16 -5.02 17.08
C HIS A 271 -5.04 -3.64 16.40
N TYR A 272 -5.56 -3.50 15.17
CA TYR A 272 -5.62 -2.23 14.48
C TYR A 272 -6.47 -1.21 15.23
N LEU A 273 -7.68 -1.59 15.64
CA LEU A 273 -8.60 -0.68 16.34
C LEU A 273 -8.19 -0.43 17.79
N ALA A 274 -7.41 -1.31 18.42
CA ALA A 274 -6.79 -1.01 19.71
C ALA A 274 -5.82 0.19 19.64
N GLU A 275 -5.18 0.39 18.49
CA GLU A 275 -4.21 1.48 18.27
C GLU A 275 -4.86 2.73 17.62
N ALA A 276 -5.73 2.52 16.64
CA ALA A 276 -6.33 3.57 15.82
C ALA A 276 -7.74 4.00 16.28
N GLY A 277 -8.42 3.19 17.11
CA GLY A 277 -9.82 3.42 17.48
C GLY A 277 -10.07 4.74 18.21
N GLY A 278 -9.04 5.33 18.83
CA GLY A 278 -9.15 6.61 19.53
C GLY A 278 -9.54 7.79 18.65
N PHE A 279 -9.31 7.73 17.33
CA PHE A 279 -9.71 8.78 16.38
C PHE A 279 -10.85 8.36 15.43
N PHE A 280 -11.38 7.14 15.58
CA PHE A 280 -12.48 6.64 14.76
C PHE A 280 -13.82 7.21 15.24
N THR A 281 -14.61 7.69 14.29
CA THR A 281 -16.02 8.06 14.44
C THR A 281 -16.93 6.88 14.14
N ALA A 282 -18.22 7.00 14.44
CA ALA A 282 -19.23 6.01 14.06
C ALA A 282 -19.25 5.74 12.54
N ALA A 283 -19.04 6.78 11.73
CA ALA A 283 -18.94 6.65 10.28
C ALA A 283 -17.71 5.83 9.88
N ASP A 284 -16.56 6.04 10.53
CA ASP A 284 -15.34 5.29 10.23
C ASP A 284 -15.56 3.78 10.43
N TYR A 285 -16.22 3.36 11.52
CA TYR A 285 -16.58 1.94 11.72
C TYR A 285 -17.55 1.44 10.65
N ARG A 286 -18.59 2.21 10.31
CA ARG A 286 -19.59 1.83 9.29
C ARG A 286 -18.94 1.56 7.92
N TYR A 287 -17.92 2.33 7.56
CA TYR A 287 -17.26 2.23 6.26
C TYR A 287 -16.10 1.21 6.21
N LEU A 288 -15.79 0.50 7.30
CA LEU A 288 -14.81 -0.59 7.28
C LEU A 288 -15.21 -1.71 6.31
N TYR A 289 -16.44 -2.22 6.39
CA TYR A 289 -16.88 -3.28 5.48
C TYR A 289 -16.90 -2.85 4.01
N PRO A 290 -17.47 -1.68 3.63
CA PRO A 290 -17.31 -1.12 2.29
C PRO A 290 -15.86 -1.08 1.80
N ALA A 291 -14.92 -0.67 2.64
CA ALA A 291 -13.51 -0.61 2.29
C ALA A 291 -12.89 -1.99 2.03
N ILE A 292 -13.17 -2.97 2.89
CA ILE A 292 -12.65 -4.34 2.80
C ILE A 292 -12.97 -4.99 1.45
N ARG A 293 -14.15 -4.71 0.88
CA ARG A 293 -14.55 -5.22 -0.45
C ARG A 293 -14.13 -4.31 -1.60
N LEU A 294 -14.07 -3.00 -1.39
CA LEU A 294 -13.75 -2.03 -2.45
C LEU A 294 -12.30 -2.16 -2.93
N ILE A 295 -11.34 -2.35 -2.02
CA ILE A 295 -9.92 -2.40 -2.38
C ILE A 295 -9.54 -3.59 -3.29
N PRO A 296 -9.91 -4.85 -2.98
CA PRO A 296 -9.70 -5.95 -3.93
C PRO A 296 -10.46 -5.71 -5.24
N PHE A 297 -11.68 -5.17 -5.20
CA PHE A 297 -12.41 -4.82 -6.42
C PHE A 297 -11.65 -3.82 -7.28
N GLU A 298 -11.16 -2.72 -6.70
CA GLU A 298 -10.38 -1.69 -7.40
C GLU A 298 -9.12 -2.30 -8.03
N LEU A 299 -8.39 -3.15 -7.29
CA LEU A 299 -7.22 -3.81 -7.83
C LEU A 299 -7.57 -4.74 -8.99
N GLY A 300 -8.66 -5.50 -8.89
CA GLY A 300 -9.18 -6.33 -9.99
C GLY A 300 -9.56 -5.52 -11.22
N LEU A 301 -10.24 -4.38 -11.01
CA LEU A 301 -10.61 -3.43 -12.06
C LEU A 301 -9.38 -2.85 -12.77
N ARG A 302 -8.33 -2.51 -12.01
CA ARG A 302 -7.05 -2.02 -12.55
C ARG A 302 -6.34 -3.09 -13.38
N PHE A 303 -6.28 -4.33 -12.90
CA PHE A 303 -5.71 -5.43 -13.69
C PHE A 303 -6.50 -5.68 -14.97
N PHE A 304 -7.83 -5.69 -14.91
CA PHE A 304 -8.64 -5.91 -16.10
C PHE A 304 -8.52 -4.77 -17.10
N THR A 305 -8.51 -3.53 -16.63
CA THR A 305 -8.28 -2.35 -17.48
C THR A 305 -6.93 -2.41 -18.16
N ASP A 306 -5.87 -2.79 -17.43
CA ASP A 306 -4.53 -2.94 -18.00
C ASP A 306 -4.48 -4.08 -19.04
N TYR A 307 -5.19 -5.19 -18.80
CA TYR A 307 -5.36 -6.26 -19.80
C TYR A 307 -6.01 -5.74 -21.09
N LEU A 308 -7.10 -4.97 -20.98
CA LEU A 308 -7.77 -4.37 -22.15
C LEU A 308 -6.86 -3.41 -22.93
N GLN A 309 -5.89 -2.80 -22.26
CA GLN A 309 -4.91 -1.87 -22.82
C GLN A 309 -3.62 -2.57 -23.29
N GLY A 310 -3.53 -3.89 -23.19
CA GLY A 310 -2.37 -4.68 -23.63
C GLY A 310 -1.23 -4.76 -22.61
N ASN A 311 -1.54 -4.77 -21.31
CA ASN A 311 -0.61 -4.96 -20.19
C ASN A 311 0.54 -3.93 -20.16
N ARG A 312 0.18 -2.64 -20.13
CA ARG A 312 1.13 -1.52 -20.21
C ARG A 312 1.59 -1.02 -18.85
N TYR A 313 0.80 -1.24 -17.80
CA TYR A 313 1.04 -0.74 -16.46
C TYR A 313 1.72 -1.77 -15.57
N PHE A 314 1.13 -2.96 -15.42
CA PHE A 314 1.67 -4.02 -14.57
C PHE A 314 2.65 -4.90 -15.34
N LYS A 315 3.76 -5.28 -14.69
CA LYS A 315 4.68 -6.28 -15.24
C LYS A 315 3.93 -7.62 -15.39
N VAL A 316 4.03 -8.22 -16.58
CA VAL A 316 3.46 -9.53 -16.89
C VAL A 316 4.46 -10.45 -17.57
N ASP A 317 4.34 -11.74 -17.30
CA ASP A 317 5.07 -12.86 -17.90
C ASP A 317 4.37 -13.39 -19.15
N ASP A 318 3.04 -13.26 -19.23
CA ASP A 318 2.23 -13.63 -20.39
C ASP A 318 1.02 -12.70 -20.59
N ALA A 319 0.48 -12.71 -21.80
CA ALA A 319 -0.60 -11.81 -22.22
C ALA A 319 -1.89 -11.96 -21.39
N GLY A 320 -2.15 -13.14 -20.82
CA GLY A 320 -3.37 -13.43 -20.04
C GLY A 320 -3.21 -13.19 -18.53
N GLN A 321 -2.02 -12.85 -18.03
CA GLN A 321 -1.76 -12.82 -16.60
C GLN A 321 -2.62 -11.81 -15.85
N ASN A 322 -2.79 -10.60 -16.38
CA ASN A 322 -3.64 -9.59 -15.73
C ASN A 322 -5.12 -9.95 -15.78
N LEU A 323 -5.62 -10.65 -16.81
CA LEU A 323 -6.99 -11.16 -16.81
C LEU A 323 -7.19 -12.17 -15.66
N ARG A 324 -6.24 -13.09 -15.47
CA ARG A 324 -6.28 -14.06 -14.35
C ARG A 324 -6.17 -13.36 -12.98
N ARG A 325 -5.32 -12.34 -12.85
CA ARG A 325 -5.21 -11.53 -11.64
C ARG A 325 -6.53 -10.80 -11.33
N ALA A 326 -7.18 -10.23 -12.34
CA ALA A 326 -8.47 -9.56 -12.19
C ALA A 326 -9.57 -10.51 -11.67
N LEU A 327 -9.71 -11.67 -12.31
CA LEU A 327 -10.64 -12.71 -11.86
C LEU A 327 -10.38 -13.14 -10.43
N ALA A 328 -9.11 -13.36 -10.08
CA ALA A 328 -8.75 -13.77 -8.73
C ALA A 328 -9.19 -12.71 -7.69
N GLN A 329 -9.01 -11.42 -7.97
CA GLN A 329 -9.49 -10.36 -7.08
C GLN A 329 -11.01 -10.30 -7.00
N PHE A 330 -11.73 -10.46 -8.11
CA PHE A 330 -13.21 -10.47 -8.09
C PHE A 330 -13.78 -11.69 -7.36
N GLU A 331 -13.14 -12.85 -7.46
CA GLU A 331 -13.48 -14.04 -6.66
C GLU A 331 -13.24 -13.80 -5.16
N LEU A 332 -12.15 -13.13 -4.79
CA LEU A 332 -11.88 -12.73 -3.41
C LEU A 332 -12.96 -11.78 -2.89
N VAL A 333 -13.40 -10.79 -3.67
CA VAL A 333 -14.52 -9.91 -3.31
C VAL A 333 -15.81 -10.72 -3.08
N ARG A 334 -16.12 -11.68 -3.97
CA ARG A 334 -17.26 -12.59 -3.80
C ARG A 334 -17.19 -13.37 -2.50
N ASP A 335 -16.00 -13.84 -2.11
CA ASP A 335 -15.81 -14.54 -0.84
C ASP A 335 -16.02 -13.63 0.38
N ILE A 336 -15.52 -12.39 0.31
CA ILE A 336 -15.79 -11.35 1.32
C ILE A 336 -17.30 -11.06 1.42
N GLU A 337 -18.01 -10.95 0.31
CA GLU A 337 -19.45 -10.68 0.29
C GLU A 337 -20.28 -11.84 0.83
N ARG A 338 -19.89 -13.10 0.55
CA ARG A 338 -20.49 -14.29 1.20
C ARG A 338 -20.36 -14.26 2.72
N GLN A 339 -19.27 -13.69 3.22
CA GLN A 339 -18.98 -13.56 4.65
C GLN A 339 -19.46 -12.22 5.25
N SER A 340 -20.25 -11.43 4.51
CA SER A 340 -20.63 -10.07 4.90
C SER A 340 -21.32 -9.95 6.26
N GLY A 341 -22.22 -10.88 6.60
CA GLY A 341 -22.87 -10.91 7.91
C GLY A 341 -21.86 -11.03 9.04
N ALA A 342 -20.97 -12.02 8.96
CA ALA A 342 -19.96 -12.27 9.98
C ALA A 342 -18.93 -11.13 10.10
N ILE A 343 -18.53 -10.50 8.97
CA ILE A 343 -17.63 -9.34 8.99
C ILE A 343 -18.32 -8.13 9.63
N ARG A 344 -19.59 -7.88 9.33
CA ARG A 344 -20.35 -6.76 9.93
C ARG A 344 -20.59 -6.97 11.43
N GLU A 345 -20.88 -8.20 11.84
CA GLU A 345 -21.00 -8.57 13.27
C GLU A 345 -19.66 -8.38 14.01
N LEU A 346 -18.55 -8.79 13.40
CA LEU A 346 -17.21 -8.53 13.92
C LEU A 346 -16.97 -7.02 14.12
N ILE A 347 -17.21 -6.20 13.10
CA ILE A 347 -17.02 -4.75 13.17
C ILE A 347 -17.92 -4.14 14.24
N ALA A 348 -19.20 -4.54 14.31
CA ALA A 348 -20.12 -4.07 15.33
C ALA A 348 -19.63 -4.43 16.75
N GLY A 349 -19.11 -5.64 16.94
CA GLY A 349 -18.48 -6.09 18.20
C GLY A 349 -17.30 -5.23 18.63
N LEU A 350 -16.49 -4.76 17.67
CA LEU A 350 -15.34 -3.89 17.90
C LEU A 350 -15.68 -2.40 18.00
N THR A 351 -16.91 -2.01 17.63
CA THR A 351 -17.37 -0.62 17.73
C THR A 351 -17.71 -0.28 19.19
N PRO A 352 -17.09 0.73 19.81
CA PRO A 352 -17.41 1.16 21.17
C PRO A 352 -18.88 1.56 21.30
N ALA A 353 -19.49 1.34 22.48
CA ALA A 353 -20.90 1.66 22.70
C ALA A 353 -21.26 3.12 22.37
N ALA A 354 -20.34 4.06 22.64
CA ALA A 354 -20.52 5.49 22.34
C ALA A 354 -20.57 5.81 20.83
N ALA A 355 -20.05 4.91 19.97
CA ALA A 355 -20.04 5.06 18.51
C ALA A 355 -21.15 4.24 17.81
N ARG A 356 -22.04 3.59 18.57
CA ARG A 356 -23.19 2.82 18.03
C ARG A 356 -24.50 3.63 17.99
N ALA A 357 -24.52 4.80 18.63
CA ALA A 357 -25.62 5.76 18.61
C ALA A 357 -25.48 6.67 17.38
#